data_AF-F8QKW5-F1
#
_entry.id   AF-F8QKW5-F1
#
_cell.length_a   1.000
_cell.length_b   1.000
_cell.length_c   1.000
_cell.angle_alpha   90.00
_cell.angle_beta   90.00
_cell.angle_gamma   90.00
#
_symmetry.space_group_name_H-M   'P 1'
#
loop_
_entity.id
_entity.type
_entity.pdbx_description
1 polymer ?
#
loop_
_entity_poly.entity_id
_entity_poly.type
_entity_poly.pdbx_seq_one_letter_code
_entity_poly.pdbx_strand_id
1 'polypeptide(L)'
;MSNPTQLHGKVTLAAEPFEFKGEKERFIAWRQALQLYLTAYASYFPDEKTKLIYLLSKISDQGTSTVKAWKENVLTKALDATTP
;
A
#
# COMPACT_ATOMS: atom_id res chain seq x y z
N MET A 1 -32.86 28.58 -4.76
CA MET A 1 -32.46 28.10 -3.41
C MET A 1 -31.27 27.18 -3.60
N SER A 2 -30.09 27.65 -3.20
CA SER A 2 -28.82 26.92 -3.32
C SER A 2 -28.83 25.74 -2.34
N ASN A 3 -28.77 24.52 -2.86
CA ASN A 3 -28.62 23.33 -2.03
C ASN A 3 -27.13 23.20 -1.69
N PRO A 4 -26.74 23.21 -0.41
CA PRO A 4 -25.34 23.20 -0.03
C PRO A 4 -24.71 21.86 -0.42
N THR A 5 -23.63 21.95 -1.19
CA THR A 5 -22.67 20.88 -1.44
C THR A 5 -22.22 20.28 -0.10
N GLN A 6 -22.91 19.24 0.38
CA GLN A 6 -22.35 18.38 1.42
C GLN A 6 -21.31 17.47 0.77
N LEU A 7 -20.13 18.07 0.59
CA LEU A 7 -18.84 17.41 0.76
C LEU A 7 -18.80 16.80 2.18
N HIS A 8 -19.48 15.67 2.38
CA HIS A 8 -19.15 14.76 3.48
C HIS A 8 -18.44 13.59 2.84
N GLY A 9 -17.11 13.59 3.01
CA GLY A 9 -16.17 12.66 2.42
C GLY A 9 -16.53 11.22 2.70
N LYS A 10 -17.30 10.62 1.79
CA LYS A 10 -17.30 9.18 1.61
C LYS A 10 -15.95 8.87 0.98
N VAL A 11 -14.96 8.56 1.81
CA VAL A 11 -13.80 7.81 1.34
C VAL A 11 -14.39 6.54 0.79
N THR A 12 -14.59 6.50 -0.53
CA THR A 12 -14.85 5.26 -1.23
C THR A 12 -13.62 4.42 -0.96
N LEU A 13 -13.70 3.59 0.08
CA LEU A 13 -12.75 2.53 0.35
C LEU A 13 -12.65 1.76 -0.95
N ALA A 14 -11.59 2.03 -1.69
CA ALA A 14 -11.36 1.39 -2.96
C ALA A 14 -11.37 -0.11 -2.66
N ALA A 15 -12.35 -0.81 -3.23
CA ALA A 15 -12.41 -2.27 -3.16
C ALA A 15 -11.05 -2.81 -3.60
N GLU A 16 -10.59 -3.88 -2.98
CA GLU A 16 -9.22 -4.38 -3.12
C GLU A 16 -9.01 -5.10 -4.48
N PRO A 17 -8.18 -4.55 -5.38
CA PRO A 17 -7.31 -5.38 -6.22
C PRO A 17 -5.90 -4.77 -6.39
N PHE A 18 -5.16 -4.59 -5.29
CA PHE A 18 -3.85 -3.89 -5.32
C PHE A 18 -2.67 -4.85 -5.51
N GLU A 19 -2.48 -5.38 -6.72
CA GLU A 19 -1.21 -6.01 -7.07
C GLU A 19 -0.32 -5.01 -7.81
N PHE A 20 0.89 -4.74 -7.29
CA PHE A 20 1.90 -3.95 -8.00
C PHE A 20 2.71 -4.83 -8.93
N LYS A 21 2.61 -4.56 -10.23
CA LYS A 21 3.29 -5.30 -11.31
C LYS A 21 4.62 -4.70 -11.77
N GLY A 22 5.11 -3.65 -11.09
CA GLY A 22 6.42 -3.04 -11.40
C GLY A 22 6.40 -1.89 -12.38
N GLU A 23 5.22 -1.46 -12.84
CA GLU A 23 5.08 -0.31 -13.72
C GLU A 23 5.43 0.98 -12.95
N LYS A 24 6.58 1.59 -13.27
CA LYS A 24 7.09 2.79 -12.58
C LYS A 24 6.05 3.94 -12.58
N GLU A 25 5.33 4.12 -13.68
CA GLU A 25 4.30 5.16 -13.84
C GLU A 25 3.14 4.98 -12.87
N ARG A 26 2.86 3.74 -12.46
CA ARG A 26 1.77 3.40 -11.53
C ARG A 26 2.22 3.34 -10.08
N PHE A 27 3.52 3.43 -9.82
CA PHE A 27 4.08 3.26 -8.47
C PHE A 27 3.55 4.29 -7.47
N ILE A 28 3.49 5.56 -7.86
CA ILE A 28 3.01 6.63 -6.96
C ILE A 28 1.52 6.43 -6.63
N ALA A 29 0.69 6.17 -7.64
CA ALA A 29 -0.73 5.91 -7.45
C ALA A 29 -0.99 4.67 -6.58
N TRP A 30 -0.24 3.58 -6.83
CA TRP A 30 -0.30 2.37 -6.01
C TRP A 30 0.10 2.63 -4.56
N ARG A 31 1.20 3.36 -4.32
CA ARG A 31 1.64 3.72 -2.97
C ARG A 31 0.59 4.55 -2.23
N GLN A 32 0.00 5.54 -2.89
CA GLN A 32 -1.03 6.39 -2.29
C GLN A 32 -2.28 5.59 -1.92
N ALA A 33 -2.76 4.72 -2.81
CA ALA A 33 -3.88 3.84 -2.53
C ALA A 33 -3.59 2.90 -1.33
N LEU A 34 -2.38 2.36 -1.27
CA LEU A 34 -1.97 1.48 -0.17
C LEU A 34 -1.87 2.22 1.17
N GLN A 35 -1.34 3.45 1.18
CA GLN A 35 -1.29 4.27 2.39
C GLN A 35 -2.71 4.57 2.91
N LEU A 36 -3.62 4.95 2.03
CA LEU A 36 -5.02 5.19 2.41
C LEU A 36 -5.67 3.93 3.00
N TYR A 37 -5.40 2.75 2.43
CA TYR A 37 -5.89 1.48 2.95
C TYR A 37 -5.34 1.18 4.35
N LEU A 38 -4.02 1.27 4.54
CA LEU A 38 -3.38 1.02 5.84
C LEU A 38 -3.88 1.98 6.92
N THR A 39 -4.16 3.23 6.57
CA THR A 39 -4.74 4.22 7.48
C THR A 39 -6.20 3.90 7.82
N ALA A 40 -7.02 3.53 6.82
CA ALA A 40 -8.43 3.21 7.04
C ALA A 40 -8.63 1.94 7.89
N TYR A 41 -7.71 0.98 7.78
CA TYR A 41 -7.75 -0.30 8.48
C TYR A 41 -6.65 -0.45 9.52
N ALA A 42 -6.23 0.64 10.17
CA ALA A 42 -5.10 0.63 11.11
C ALA A 42 -5.21 -0.44 12.22
N SER A 43 -6.42 -0.78 12.67
CA SER A 43 -6.66 -1.83 13.67
C SER A 43 -6.28 -3.24 13.20
N TYR A 44 -6.25 -3.49 11.88
CA TYR A 44 -5.81 -4.77 11.29
C TYR A 44 -4.29 -4.86 11.15
N PHE A 45 -3.59 -3.76 11.39
CA PHE A 45 -2.14 -3.65 11.24
C PHE A 45 -1.52 -3.11 12.54
N PRO A 46 -1.58 -3.89 13.64
CA PRO A 46 -1.23 -3.43 14.98
C PRO A 46 0.26 -3.08 15.13
N ASP A 47 1.12 -3.64 14.29
CA ASP A 47 2.57 -3.43 14.32
C ASP A 47 3.16 -3.23 12.92
N GLU A 48 4.37 -2.67 12.89
CA GLU A 48 5.14 -2.40 11.66
C GLU A 48 5.34 -3.67 10.83
N LYS A 49 5.61 -4.81 11.50
CA LYS A 49 5.86 -6.11 10.86
C LYS A 49 4.64 -6.59 10.07
N THR A 50 3.44 -6.46 10.62
CA THR A 50 2.19 -6.85 9.97
C THR A 50 1.91 -5.97 8.75
N LYS A 51 2.18 -4.66 8.84
CA LYS A 51 2.11 -3.74 7.68
C LYS A 51 3.07 -4.16 6.57
N LEU A 52 4.31 -4.51 6.93
CA LEU A 52 5.35 -4.91 5.99
C LEU A 52 5.04 -6.24 5.29
N ILE A 53 4.59 -7.26 6.04
CA ILE A 53 4.16 -8.55 5.48
C ILE A 53 3.02 -8.34 4.48
N TYR A 54 2.02 -7.54 4.86
CA TYR A 54 0.92 -7.21 3.97
C TYR A 54 1.39 -6.47 2.71
N LEU A 55 2.26 -5.46 2.86
CA LEU A 55 2.81 -4.70 1.72
C LEU A 55 3.59 -5.61 0.76
N LEU A 56 4.38 -6.56 1.29
CA LEU A 56 5.09 -7.56 0.49
C LEU A 56 4.15 -8.48 -0.28
N SER A 57 2.99 -8.84 0.30
CA SER A 57 1.97 -9.66 -0.38
C SER A 57 1.29 -8.94 -1.54
N LYS A 58 1.38 -7.60 -1.60
CA LYS A 58 0.79 -6.77 -2.65
C LYS A 58 1.76 -6.43 -3.78
N ILE A 59 3.01 -6.86 -3.68
CA ILE A 59 3.99 -6.77 -4.78
C ILE A 59 3.97 -8.12 -5.50
N SER A 60 3.78 -8.10 -6.82
CA SER A 60 3.69 -9.35 -7.59
C SER A 60 4.96 -10.18 -7.45
N ASP A 61 4.80 -11.50 -7.34
CA ASP A 61 5.92 -12.45 -7.47
C ASP A 61 6.38 -12.59 -8.92
N GLN A 62 5.53 -12.20 -9.87
CA GLN A 62 5.82 -12.20 -11.29
C GLN A 62 6.05 -10.78 -11.76
N GLY A 63 7.22 -10.53 -12.34
CA GLY A 63 7.53 -9.19 -12.80
C GLY A 63 8.94 -9.00 -13.31
N THR A 64 9.14 -7.81 -13.84
CA THR A 64 10.44 -7.32 -14.32
C THR A 64 11.46 -7.29 -13.17
N SER A 65 12.75 -7.15 -13.50
CA SER A 65 13.81 -6.92 -12.51
C SER A 65 13.48 -5.77 -11.52
N THR A 66 12.68 -4.80 -11.96
CA THR A 66 12.16 -3.71 -11.13
C THR A 66 11.28 -4.21 -9.98
N VAL A 67 10.37 -5.17 -10.21
CA VAL A 67 9.51 -5.74 -9.15
C VAL A 67 10.33 -6.46 -8.10
N LYS A 68 11.34 -7.22 -8.53
CA LYS A 68 12.26 -7.94 -7.64
C LYS A 68 13.06 -6.97 -6.77
N ALA A 69 13.66 -5.94 -7.38
CA ALA A 69 14.41 -4.91 -6.65
C ALA A 69 13.52 -4.15 -5.63
N TRP A 70 12.24 -3.92 -5.97
CA TRP A 70 11.30 -3.31 -5.03
C TRP A 70 10.99 -4.23 -3.85
N LYS A 71 10.73 -5.52 -4.12
CA LYS A 71 10.46 -6.51 -3.08
C LYS A 71 11.66 -6.65 -2.14
N GLU A 72 12.87 -6.70 -2.69
CA GLU A 72 14.13 -6.73 -1.94
C GLU A 72 14.30 -5.48 -1.08
N ASN A 73 14.10 -4.27 -1.60
CA ASN A 73 14.23 -3.04 -0.82
C ASN A 73 13.23 -2.96 0.34
N VAL A 74 11.99 -3.42 0.14
CA VAL A 74 11.00 -3.53 1.22
C VAL A 74 11.42 -4.58 2.24
N LEU A 75 11.92 -5.73 1.80
CA LEU A 75 12.44 -6.79 2.67
C LEU A 75 13.63 -6.30 3.52
N THR A 76 14.60 -5.61 2.92
CA THR A 76 15.75 -5.06 3.65
C THR A 76 15.30 -4.08 4.73
N LYS A 77 14.41 -3.14 4.38
CA LYS A 77 13.86 -2.19 5.37
C LYS A 77 13.06 -2.87 6.47
N ALA A 78 12.34 -3.95 6.15
CA ALA A 78 11.61 -4.74 7.12
C ALA A 78 12.56 -5.45 8.10
N LEU A 79 13.66 -6.00 7.59
CA LEU A 79 14.68 -6.67 8.40
C LEU A 79 15.42 -5.67 9.30
N ASP A 80 15.80 -4.51 8.77
CA ASP A 80 16.44 -3.43 9.53
C ASP A 80 15.55 -2.94 10.69
N ALA A 81 14.24 -2.78 10.44
CA ALA A 81 13.29 -2.35 11.47
C ALA A 81 13.04 -3.39 12.58
N THR A 82 13.45 -4.65 12.38
CA THR A 82 13.33 -5.73 13.36
C THR A 82 14.64 -6.05 14.09
N THR A 83 15.72 -5.35 13.75
CA THR A 83 17.01 -5.49 14.42
C THR A 83 17.03 -4.58 15.66
N PRO A 84 17.27 -5.10 16.88
CA PRO A 84 17.23 -4.34 18.13
C PRO A 84 18.25 -3.20 18.23
#